data_AF-W6NN42-F1
#
_entry.id   AF-W6NN42-F1
#
_cell.length_a   1.000
_cell.length_b   1.000
_cell.length_c   1.000
_cell.angle_alpha   90.00
_cell.angle_beta   90.00
_cell.angle_gamma   90.00
#
_symmetry.space_group_name_H-M   'P 1'
#
loop_
_entity.id
_entity.type
_entity.pdbx_description
1 polymer ?
#
loop_
_entity_poly.entity_id
_entity_poly.type
_entity_poly.pdbx_seq_one_letter_code
_entity_poly.pdbx_strand_id
1 'polypeptide(L)'
;PFLVNITFPSCENNLCIESGTISGNPLLPLGITQQFPGWCSNCAVTPYVPACGLGDQSYTVQQLMTACAGKPIITQNPGTTIVVSSTEVTETQMNAFCSNAVYIQACIQIVDSAFTSLRCPYLKEIVSCQPGRPALQIVNNPHLTIVEIPTTTVVPVNEKVIIIDRNAQLSPVIIKQLRLICPLCDIQNDYSTCSELDVIGHVELFVKKCAGQPIITFKTGVEQQLILTEEQITRLFENAVEVQMCLAVKMSSIQQLIFPKLMQWRSCAPGKNALAVVNNPQLQVLSFPACT
;
A
#
# COMPACT_ATOMS: atom_id res chain seq x y z
N PRO A 1 -2.85 -23.28 0.15
CA PRO A 1 -1.53 -23.55 0.79
C PRO A 1 -0.56 -24.08 -0.28
N PHE A 2 0.64 -23.51 -0.37
CA PHE A 2 1.70 -24.02 -1.27
C PHE A 2 2.35 -25.27 -0.68
N LEU A 3 2.94 -26.10 -1.54
CA LEU A 3 3.57 -27.36 -1.14
C LEU A 3 4.90 -27.10 -0.41
N VAL A 4 4.95 -27.46 0.88
CA VAL A 4 6.14 -27.27 1.74
C VAL A 4 6.91 -28.56 2.00
N ASN A 5 6.27 -29.72 1.81
CA ASN A 5 6.87 -31.03 2.05
C ASN A 5 6.18 -32.08 1.18
N ILE A 6 6.95 -33.03 0.69
CA ILE A 6 6.44 -34.26 0.07
C ILE A 6 7.36 -35.41 0.49
N THR A 7 6.77 -36.47 1.01
CA THR A 7 7.50 -37.63 1.53
C THR A 7 6.87 -38.91 1.04
N PHE A 8 7.71 -39.89 0.72
CA PHE A 8 7.29 -41.22 0.34
C PHE A 8 7.94 -42.25 1.29
N PRO A 9 7.41 -42.38 2.52
CA PRO A 9 8.11 -43.09 3.60
C PRO A 9 8.33 -44.59 3.32
N SER A 10 7.49 -45.21 2.48
CA SER A 10 7.63 -46.61 2.07
C SER A 10 8.40 -46.80 0.76
N CYS A 11 8.84 -45.72 0.11
CA CYS A 11 9.63 -45.82 -1.12
C CYS A 11 11.10 -46.00 -0.78
N GLU A 12 11.60 -47.23 -1.01
CA GLU A 12 12.99 -47.60 -0.70
C GLU A 12 13.91 -47.55 -1.93
N ASN A 13 13.35 -47.41 -3.14
CA ASN A 13 14.11 -47.41 -4.38
C ASN A 13 13.44 -46.57 -5.48
N ASN A 14 14.15 -46.42 -6.60
CA ASN A 14 13.75 -45.57 -7.73
C ASN A 14 12.62 -46.16 -8.60
N LEU A 15 12.16 -47.39 -8.33
CA LEU A 15 11.02 -48.01 -9.04
C LEU A 15 9.69 -47.74 -8.33
N CYS A 16 9.71 -47.06 -7.19
CA CYS A 16 8.51 -46.79 -6.41
C CYS A 16 7.51 -45.89 -7.15
N ILE A 17 8.03 -44.90 -7.89
CA ILE A 17 7.26 -43.98 -8.72
C ILE A 17 7.69 -44.20 -10.18
N GLU A 18 6.75 -44.61 -11.02
CA GLU A 18 7.04 -44.90 -12.43
C GLU A 18 7.47 -43.64 -13.20
N SER A 19 6.78 -42.51 -12.99
CA SER A 19 7.10 -41.22 -13.59
C SER A 19 6.52 -40.05 -12.78
N GLY A 20 7.07 -38.84 -12.96
CA GLY A 20 6.62 -37.66 -12.23
C GLY A 20 7.30 -36.36 -12.64
N THR A 21 6.69 -35.23 -12.32
CA THR A 21 7.29 -33.90 -12.54
C THR A 21 7.18 -33.07 -11.27
N ILE A 22 8.30 -32.51 -10.81
CA ILE A 22 8.35 -31.54 -9.71
C ILE A 22 8.96 -30.25 -10.24
N SER A 23 8.15 -29.21 -10.36
CA SER A 23 8.58 -27.87 -10.77
C SER A 23 7.70 -26.80 -10.15
N GLY A 24 8.24 -25.58 -9.99
CA GLY A 24 7.45 -24.44 -9.49
C GLY A 24 7.03 -24.51 -8.02
N ASN A 25 7.79 -25.21 -7.17
CA ASN A 25 7.50 -25.33 -5.74
C ASN A 25 8.53 -24.53 -4.93
N PRO A 26 8.28 -23.24 -4.61
CA PRO A 26 9.27 -22.38 -3.96
C PRO A 26 9.50 -22.71 -2.49
N LEU A 27 8.47 -23.25 -1.83
CA LEU A 27 8.55 -23.62 -0.42
C LEU A 27 9.02 -25.06 -0.21
N LEU A 28 9.23 -25.82 -1.29
CA LEU A 28 9.71 -27.18 -1.19
C LEU A 28 11.24 -27.15 -0.98
N PRO A 29 11.77 -27.70 0.12
CA PRO A 29 13.21 -27.71 0.37
C PRO A 29 13.99 -28.38 -0.74
N LEU A 30 15.17 -27.82 -1.06
CA LEU A 30 16.09 -28.40 -2.06
C LEU A 30 16.47 -29.85 -1.75
N GLY A 31 16.54 -30.23 -0.47
CA GLY A 31 16.81 -31.61 -0.08
C GLY A 31 15.76 -32.59 -0.61
N ILE A 32 14.50 -32.19 -0.68
CA ILE A 32 13.41 -33.05 -1.17
C ILE A 32 13.48 -33.19 -2.70
N THR A 33 13.73 -32.10 -3.41
CA THR A 33 13.90 -32.16 -4.87
C THR A 33 15.13 -32.97 -5.28
N GLN A 34 16.20 -32.97 -4.47
CA GLN A 34 17.38 -33.81 -4.66
C GLN A 34 17.14 -35.30 -4.35
N GLN A 35 16.26 -35.62 -3.41
CA GLN A 35 15.94 -37.01 -3.04
C GLN A 35 14.95 -37.67 -3.99
N PHE A 36 14.07 -36.91 -4.64
CA PHE A 36 13.00 -37.44 -5.49
C PHE A 36 13.46 -38.39 -6.62
N PRO A 37 14.60 -38.17 -7.31
CA PRO A 37 15.15 -39.14 -8.27
C PRO A 37 15.50 -40.51 -7.65
N GLY A 38 15.73 -40.57 -6.34
CA GLY A 38 15.92 -41.82 -5.60
C GLY A 38 14.65 -42.66 -5.45
N TRP A 39 13.47 -42.08 -5.66
CA TRP A 39 12.17 -42.74 -5.57
C TRP A 39 11.48 -42.94 -6.92
N CYS A 40 11.98 -42.32 -7.98
CA CYS A 40 11.30 -42.26 -9.27
C CYS A 40 12.19 -42.62 -10.47
N SER A 41 11.63 -43.41 -11.38
CA SER A 41 12.33 -43.93 -12.56
C SER A 41 12.38 -42.91 -13.70
N ASN A 42 11.24 -42.30 -14.05
CA ASN A 42 11.14 -41.34 -15.15
C ASN A 42 10.68 -39.97 -14.66
N CYS A 43 11.56 -39.26 -13.96
CA CYS A 43 11.22 -38.00 -13.31
C CYS A 43 11.93 -36.78 -13.88
N ALA A 44 11.18 -35.70 -14.03
CA ALA A 44 11.67 -34.37 -14.35
C ALA A 44 11.57 -33.47 -13.10
N VAL A 45 12.72 -33.10 -12.54
CA VAL A 45 12.79 -32.20 -11.38
C VAL A 45 13.47 -30.91 -11.79
N THR A 46 12.76 -29.80 -11.68
CA THR A 46 13.29 -28.46 -11.92
C THR A 46 13.26 -27.68 -10.60
N PRO A 47 14.41 -27.50 -9.93
CA PRO A 47 14.50 -26.67 -8.74
C PRO A 47 14.01 -25.25 -9.03
N TYR A 48 13.28 -24.67 -8.09
CA TYR A 48 12.95 -23.26 -8.15
C TYR A 48 14.19 -22.43 -7.78
N VAL A 49 14.43 -21.34 -8.52
CA VAL A 49 15.55 -20.41 -8.25
C VAL A 49 14.97 -19.10 -7.70
N PRO A 50 15.32 -18.71 -6.45
CA PRO A 50 14.88 -17.44 -5.87
C PRO A 50 15.45 -16.22 -6.60
N ALA A 51 14.99 -15.03 -6.19
CA ALA A 51 15.32 -13.75 -6.81
C ALA A 51 15.16 -13.75 -8.35
N CYS A 52 14.21 -14.55 -8.84
CA CYS A 52 13.89 -14.69 -10.27
C CYS A 52 15.09 -15.11 -11.14
N GLY A 53 16.06 -15.82 -10.56
CA GLY A 53 17.25 -16.30 -11.28
C GLY A 53 18.46 -15.36 -11.22
N LEU A 54 18.43 -14.30 -10.42
CA LEU A 54 19.57 -13.40 -10.24
C LEU A 54 20.71 -13.99 -9.41
N GLY A 55 20.49 -15.13 -8.76
CA GLY A 55 21.48 -15.80 -7.90
C GLY A 55 21.78 -15.00 -6.63
N ASP A 56 22.90 -15.34 -5.97
CA ASP A 56 23.29 -14.77 -4.66
C ASP A 56 24.09 -13.46 -4.76
N GLN A 57 24.34 -12.97 -5.97
CA GLN A 57 25.07 -11.73 -6.18
C GLN A 57 24.20 -10.51 -5.84
N SER A 58 24.83 -9.42 -5.41
CA SER A 58 24.13 -8.15 -5.22
C SER A 58 23.55 -7.66 -6.55
N TYR A 59 22.26 -7.35 -6.58
CA TYR A 59 21.56 -6.81 -7.73
C TYR A 59 20.88 -5.48 -7.40
N THR A 60 20.73 -4.65 -8.42
CA THR A 60 19.96 -3.40 -8.35
C THR A 60 18.46 -3.68 -8.45
N VAL A 61 17.63 -2.72 -8.00
CA VAL A 61 16.17 -2.81 -8.18
C VAL A 61 15.79 -2.91 -9.66
N GLN A 62 16.53 -2.27 -10.56
CA GLN A 62 16.26 -2.37 -12.00
C GLN A 62 16.51 -3.77 -12.55
N GLN A 63 17.61 -4.42 -12.16
CA GLN A 63 17.87 -5.82 -12.51
C GLN A 63 16.78 -6.75 -11.95
N LEU A 64 16.33 -6.50 -10.72
CA LEU A 64 15.21 -7.24 -10.11
C LEU A 64 13.92 -7.08 -10.93
N MET A 65 13.54 -5.85 -11.31
CA MET A 65 12.33 -5.62 -12.12
C MET A 65 12.41 -6.33 -13.47
N THR A 66 13.56 -6.29 -14.14
CA THR A 66 13.76 -7.01 -15.41
C THR A 66 13.65 -8.53 -15.22
N ALA A 67 14.26 -9.09 -14.17
CA ALA A 67 14.27 -10.52 -13.94
C ALA A 67 12.90 -11.08 -13.50
N CYS A 68 12.19 -10.33 -12.65
CA CYS A 68 10.95 -10.77 -12.03
C CYS A 68 9.68 -10.41 -12.80
N ALA A 69 9.74 -9.50 -13.77
CA ALA A 69 8.60 -9.15 -14.61
C ALA A 69 7.96 -10.41 -15.22
N GLY A 70 6.65 -10.57 -15.01
CA GLY A 70 5.86 -11.69 -15.54
C GLY A 70 6.20 -13.06 -14.95
N LYS A 71 7.00 -13.15 -13.88
CA LYS A 71 7.28 -14.42 -13.20
C LYS A 71 6.11 -14.79 -12.27
N PRO A 72 5.76 -16.10 -12.20
CA PRO A 72 4.67 -16.55 -11.34
C PRO A 72 5.05 -16.58 -9.86
N ILE A 73 6.34 -16.75 -9.55
CA ILE A 73 6.80 -16.95 -8.18
C ILE A 73 8.00 -16.04 -7.95
N ILE A 74 7.87 -15.16 -6.96
CA ILE A 74 8.89 -14.19 -6.58
C ILE A 74 9.21 -14.39 -5.12
N THR A 75 10.43 -14.81 -4.82
CA THR A 75 10.92 -15.02 -3.46
C THR A 75 12.33 -14.50 -3.29
N GLN A 76 12.73 -14.25 -2.06
CA GLN A 76 14.06 -13.75 -1.72
C GLN A 76 15.07 -14.88 -1.53
N ASN A 77 16.35 -14.58 -1.70
CA ASN A 77 17.41 -15.50 -1.30
C ASN A 77 17.43 -15.62 0.24
N PRO A 78 17.91 -16.75 0.79
CA PRO A 78 18.12 -16.87 2.23
C PRO A 78 18.96 -15.72 2.78
N GLY A 79 18.45 -15.04 3.82
CA GLY A 79 19.14 -13.91 4.46
C GLY A 79 19.08 -12.58 3.72
N THR A 80 18.37 -12.48 2.59
CA THR A 80 18.15 -11.22 1.87
C THR A 80 16.69 -10.77 1.96
N THR A 81 16.43 -9.52 1.57
CA THR A 81 15.08 -8.95 1.50
C THR A 81 14.82 -8.35 0.14
N ILE A 82 13.64 -8.60 -0.42
CA ILE A 82 13.15 -7.88 -1.60
C ILE A 82 12.26 -6.72 -1.16
N VAL A 83 12.72 -5.50 -1.44
CA VAL A 83 11.95 -4.26 -1.24
C VAL A 83 11.79 -3.60 -2.60
N VAL A 84 10.55 -3.25 -2.96
CA VAL A 84 10.25 -2.56 -4.21
C VAL A 84 9.48 -1.28 -3.88
N SER A 85 10.11 -0.14 -4.09
CA SER A 85 9.56 1.18 -3.76
C SER A 85 9.15 1.96 -5.02
N SER A 86 8.03 2.68 -4.96
CA SER A 86 7.59 3.64 -5.98
C SER A 86 8.59 4.78 -6.23
N THR A 87 9.56 4.98 -5.32
CA THR A 87 10.65 5.93 -5.50
C THR A 87 11.75 5.43 -6.46
N GLU A 88 11.80 4.11 -6.72
CA GLU A 88 12.86 3.45 -7.49
C GLU A 88 12.35 2.82 -8.79
N VAL A 89 11.03 2.63 -8.91
CA VAL A 89 10.41 1.97 -10.07
C VAL A 89 9.21 2.76 -10.59
N THR A 90 8.95 2.59 -11.88
CA THR A 90 7.74 3.13 -12.53
C THR A 90 6.51 2.25 -12.26
N GLU A 91 5.31 2.81 -12.42
CA GLU A 91 4.06 2.04 -12.32
C GLU A 91 4.04 0.85 -13.29
N THR A 92 4.52 1.03 -14.52
CA THR A 92 4.62 -0.04 -15.52
C THR A 92 5.49 -1.19 -15.03
N GLN A 93 6.63 -0.88 -14.40
CA GLN A 93 7.54 -1.90 -13.86
C GLN A 93 6.92 -2.61 -12.66
N MET A 94 6.27 -1.88 -11.75
CA MET A 94 5.57 -2.46 -10.60
C MET A 94 4.43 -3.40 -11.04
N ASN A 95 3.64 -2.99 -12.03
CA ASN A 95 2.58 -3.82 -12.59
C ASN A 95 3.13 -5.03 -13.35
N ALA A 96 4.22 -4.88 -14.10
CA ALA A 96 4.89 -6.01 -14.74
C ALA A 96 5.42 -7.03 -13.73
N PHE A 97 5.97 -6.55 -12.59
CA PHE A 97 6.40 -7.39 -11.47
C PHE A 97 5.24 -8.24 -10.91
N CYS A 98 4.03 -7.67 -10.82
CA CYS A 98 2.85 -8.38 -10.31
C CYS A 98 2.04 -9.16 -11.37
N SER A 99 2.22 -8.87 -12.65
CA SER A 99 1.31 -9.26 -13.74
C SER A 99 0.90 -10.73 -13.80
N ASN A 100 1.84 -11.66 -13.56
CA ASN A 100 1.61 -13.10 -13.53
C ASN A 100 1.86 -13.73 -12.15
N ALA A 101 2.21 -12.92 -11.16
CA ALA A 101 2.66 -13.41 -9.87
C ALA A 101 1.51 -14.10 -9.13
N VAL A 102 1.72 -15.35 -8.72
CA VAL A 102 0.82 -16.15 -7.87
C VAL A 102 1.32 -16.23 -6.44
N TYR A 103 2.64 -16.12 -6.21
CA TYR A 103 3.27 -16.10 -4.90
C TYR A 103 4.32 -14.99 -4.85
N ILE A 104 4.22 -14.11 -3.86
CA ILE A 104 5.18 -13.03 -3.62
C ILE A 104 5.67 -13.07 -2.18
N GLN A 105 6.97 -13.15 -1.99
CA GLN A 105 7.65 -12.84 -0.73
C GLN A 105 8.51 -11.59 -0.94
N ALA A 106 7.94 -10.43 -0.64
CA ALA A 106 8.54 -9.12 -0.84
C ALA A 106 7.83 -8.05 0.01
N CYS A 107 8.44 -6.86 0.10
CA CYS A 107 7.80 -5.67 0.63
C CYS A 107 7.62 -4.64 -0.49
N ILE A 108 6.38 -4.43 -0.91
CA ILE A 108 6.00 -3.46 -1.94
C ILE A 108 5.55 -2.17 -1.25
N GLN A 109 6.18 -1.05 -1.62
CA GLN A 109 5.92 0.26 -1.06
C GLN A 109 5.52 1.22 -2.18
N ILE A 110 4.28 1.68 -2.17
CA ILE A 110 3.74 2.70 -3.07
C ILE A 110 3.36 3.88 -2.19
N VAL A 111 4.31 4.78 -2.00
CA VAL A 111 4.19 5.91 -1.06
C VAL A 111 4.48 7.21 -1.80
N ASP A 112 3.66 8.23 -1.55
CA ASP A 112 3.83 9.59 -2.08
C ASP A 112 4.03 9.60 -3.61
N SER A 113 3.31 8.73 -4.33
CA SER A 113 3.54 8.49 -5.76
C SER A 113 2.39 9.00 -6.63
N ALA A 114 2.71 9.21 -7.92
CA ALA A 114 1.73 9.53 -8.95
C ALA A 114 1.03 8.28 -9.52
N PHE A 115 1.16 7.11 -8.88
CA PHE A 115 0.60 5.88 -9.42
C PHE A 115 -0.93 5.96 -9.44
N THR A 116 -1.49 5.43 -10.51
CA THR A 116 -2.94 5.31 -10.75
C THR A 116 -3.44 3.89 -10.51
N SER A 117 -2.56 2.89 -10.67
CA SER A 117 -2.93 1.49 -10.50
C SER A 117 -1.82 0.58 -9.95
N LEU A 118 -2.22 -0.39 -9.13
CA LEU A 118 -1.45 -1.62 -8.85
C LEU A 118 -2.31 -2.83 -9.24
N ARG A 119 -1.75 -3.74 -10.04
CA ARG A 119 -2.47 -4.92 -10.56
C ARG A 119 -1.69 -6.19 -10.38
N CYS A 120 -2.19 -7.06 -9.49
CA CYS A 120 -1.66 -8.40 -9.23
C CYS A 120 -2.78 -9.45 -9.42
N PRO A 121 -3.30 -9.63 -10.66
CA PRO A 121 -4.59 -10.29 -10.93
C PRO A 121 -4.62 -11.80 -10.63
N TYR A 122 -3.44 -12.43 -10.50
CA TYR A 122 -3.33 -13.88 -10.25
C TYR A 122 -2.76 -14.19 -8.86
N LEU A 123 -2.59 -13.18 -8.01
CA LEU A 123 -1.98 -13.35 -6.70
C LEU A 123 -2.81 -14.31 -5.85
N LYS A 124 -2.15 -15.34 -5.31
CA LYS A 124 -2.76 -16.32 -4.40
C LYS A 124 -2.23 -16.19 -2.98
N GLU A 125 -0.99 -15.75 -2.82
CA GLU A 125 -0.40 -15.53 -1.49
C GLU A 125 0.65 -14.43 -1.55
N ILE A 126 0.64 -13.58 -0.53
CA ILE A 126 1.65 -12.54 -0.33
C ILE A 126 2.17 -12.61 1.10
N VAL A 127 3.50 -12.64 1.21
CA VAL A 127 4.24 -12.70 2.47
C VAL A 127 5.21 -11.54 2.52
N SER A 128 5.39 -10.97 3.71
CA SER A 128 6.34 -9.89 3.89
C SER A 128 7.77 -10.34 3.63
N CYS A 129 8.62 -9.43 3.16
CA CYS A 129 10.05 -9.68 3.01
C CYS A 129 10.73 -9.96 4.37
N GLN A 130 10.17 -9.47 5.49
CA GLN A 130 10.69 -9.72 6.83
C GLN A 130 9.63 -9.51 7.93
N PRO A 131 9.75 -10.16 9.09
CA PRO A 131 8.83 -9.98 10.21
C PRO A 131 8.69 -8.51 10.64
N GLY A 132 7.47 -8.11 11.00
CA GLY A 132 7.17 -6.76 11.49
C GLY A 132 7.10 -5.67 10.41
N ARG A 133 7.35 -6.00 9.14
CA ARG A 133 7.17 -5.07 8.01
C ARG A 133 5.92 -5.46 7.21
N PRO A 134 5.12 -4.51 6.69
CA PRO A 134 4.04 -4.84 5.77
C PRO A 134 4.60 -5.37 4.45
N ALA A 135 3.95 -6.40 3.90
CA ALA A 135 4.22 -6.89 2.56
C ALA A 135 3.73 -5.91 1.49
N LEU A 136 2.64 -5.18 1.78
CA LEU A 136 2.09 -4.17 0.90
C LEU A 136 1.78 -2.88 1.69
N GLN A 137 2.43 -1.80 1.32
CA GLN A 137 2.20 -0.47 1.89
C GLN A 137 1.82 0.49 0.77
N ILE A 138 0.59 1.00 0.80
CA ILE A 138 0.08 1.96 -0.18
C ILE A 138 -0.41 3.20 0.57
N VAL A 139 0.39 4.27 0.58
CA VAL A 139 0.13 5.43 1.43
C VAL A 139 0.27 6.75 0.67
N ASN A 140 -0.70 7.65 0.83
CA ASN A 140 -0.68 9.00 0.26
C ASN A 140 -0.43 9.04 -1.27
N ASN A 141 -1.21 8.28 -2.03
CA ASN A 141 -1.18 8.31 -3.50
C ASN A 141 -2.46 8.97 -4.02
N PRO A 142 -2.42 10.27 -4.36
CA PRO A 142 -3.63 11.05 -4.62
C PRO A 142 -4.36 10.62 -5.89
N HIS A 143 -3.68 10.01 -6.85
CA HIS A 143 -4.27 9.58 -8.12
C HIS A 143 -4.60 8.07 -8.19
N LEU A 144 -4.34 7.32 -7.12
CA LEU A 144 -4.52 5.88 -7.13
C LEU A 144 -6.00 5.52 -7.09
N THR A 145 -6.48 4.90 -8.16
CA THR A 145 -7.90 4.51 -8.32
C THR A 145 -8.09 3.00 -8.35
N ILE A 146 -7.03 2.24 -8.64
CA ILE A 146 -7.09 0.80 -8.84
C ILE A 146 -6.06 0.11 -7.96
N VAL A 147 -6.54 -0.79 -7.11
CA VAL A 147 -5.73 -1.83 -6.47
C VAL A 147 -6.42 -3.16 -6.73
N GLU A 148 -5.87 -3.92 -7.66
CA GLU A 148 -6.43 -5.19 -8.12
C GLU A 148 -5.64 -6.34 -7.50
N ILE A 149 -6.23 -6.94 -6.46
CA ILE A 149 -5.75 -8.15 -5.79
C ILE A 149 -6.95 -9.08 -5.61
N PRO A 150 -6.88 -10.35 -6.04
CA PRO A 150 -7.97 -11.30 -5.85
C PRO A 150 -8.35 -11.42 -4.37
N THR A 151 -9.65 -11.41 -4.07
CA THR A 151 -10.16 -11.60 -2.70
C THR A 151 -9.86 -12.98 -2.13
N THR A 152 -9.41 -13.92 -2.97
CA THR A 152 -8.93 -15.25 -2.60
C THR A 152 -7.46 -15.27 -2.18
N THR A 153 -6.76 -14.13 -2.24
CA THR A 153 -5.36 -14.01 -1.80
C THR A 153 -5.24 -14.32 -0.32
N VAL A 154 -4.31 -15.19 0.02
CA VAL A 154 -3.99 -15.57 1.39
C VAL A 154 -2.88 -14.65 1.93
N VAL A 155 -3.03 -14.23 3.17
CA VAL A 155 -2.02 -13.50 3.94
C VAL A 155 -1.67 -14.27 5.23
N PRO A 156 -0.47 -14.09 5.78
CA PRO A 156 -0.11 -14.65 7.08
C PRO A 156 -1.13 -14.26 8.17
N VAL A 157 -1.51 -15.23 9.00
CA VAL A 157 -2.50 -15.03 10.06
C VAL A 157 -1.89 -14.19 11.18
N ASN A 158 -2.68 -13.27 11.75
CA ASN A 158 -2.28 -12.38 12.85
C ASN A 158 -1.13 -11.40 12.52
N GLU A 159 -0.81 -11.20 11.25
CA GLU A 159 0.19 -10.22 10.82
C GLU A 159 -0.47 -9.06 10.06
N LYS A 160 -0.05 -7.84 10.37
CA LYS A 160 -0.46 -6.62 9.66
C LYS A 160 0.34 -6.44 8.38
N VAL A 161 0.07 -7.30 7.40
CA VAL A 161 0.86 -7.34 6.15
C VAL A 161 0.44 -6.32 5.10
N ILE A 162 -0.73 -5.71 5.23
CA ILE A 162 -1.25 -4.68 4.32
C ILE A 162 -1.47 -3.39 5.10
N ILE A 163 -0.99 -2.27 4.56
CA ILE A 163 -1.28 -0.92 5.04
C ILE A 163 -1.81 -0.11 3.86
N ILE A 164 -3.03 0.42 3.99
CA ILE A 164 -3.65 1.34 3.04
C ILE A 164 -4.11 2.57 3.80
N ASP A 165 -3.57 3.74 3.46
CA ASP A 165 -3.83 4.97 4.20
C ASP A 165 -3.69 6.19 3.29
N ARG A 166 -4.55 7.20 3.45
CA ARG A 166 -4.53 8.46 2.72
C ARG A 166 -4.58 8.34 1.18
N ASN A 167 -5.31 7.37 0.62
CA ASN A 167 -5.48 7.25 -0.84
C ASN A 167 -6.86 7.79 -1.26
N ALA A 168 -6.94 9.10 -1.53
CA ALA A 168 -8.21 9.83 -1.70
C ALA A 168 -9.12 9.31 -2.82
N GLN A 169 -8.54 8.81 -3.91
CA GLN A 169 -9.29 8.35 -5.08
C GLN A 169 -9.55 6.84 -5.08
N LEU A 170 -9.12 6.13 -4.03
CA LEU A 170 -9.35 4.70 -3.91
C LEU A 170 -10.78 4.45 -3.43
N SER A 171 -11.58 3.78 -4.27
CA SER A 171 -13.01 3.63 -3.97
C SER A 171 -13.28 2.79 -2.72
N PRO A 172 -14.36 3.06 -1.97
CA PRO A 172 -14.76 2.24 -0.82
C PRO A 172 -15.00 0.76 -1.17
N VAL A 173 -15.32 0.46 -2.44
CA VAL A 173 -15.50 -0.92 -2.93
C VAL A 173 -14.17 -1.68 -2.89
N ILE A 174 -13.09 -1.06 -3.36
CA ILE A 174 -11.75 -1.66 -3.31
C ILE A 174 -11.29 -1.81 -1.86
N ILE A 175 -11.51 -0.79 -1.02
CA ILE A 175 -11.21 -0.88 0.42
C ILE A 175 -11.92 -2.07 1.07
N LYS A 176 -13.20 -2.28 0.75
CA LYS A 176 -13.96 -3.44 1.25
C LYS A 176 -13.36 -4.76 0.79
N GLN A 177 -12.93 -4.87 -0.47
CA GLN A 177 -12.26 -6.06 -0.99
C GLN A 177 -10.94 -6.34 -0.29
N LEU A 178 -10.10 -5.31 -0.08
CA LEU A 178 -8.82 -5.46 0.63
C LEU A 178 -9.01 -5.89 2.09
N ARG A 179 -10.06 -5.40 2.77
CA ARG A 179 -10.42 -5.84 4.13
C ARG A 179 -10.90 -7.29 4.19
N LEU A 180 -11.46 -7.85 3.11
CA LEU A 180 -11.78 -9.28 3.06
C LEU A 180 -10.51 -10.13 3.01
N ILE A 181 -9.46 -9.65 2.35
CA ILE A 181 -8.16 -10.31 2.26
C ILE A 181 -7.45 -10.27 3.62
N CYS A 182 -7.38 -9.10 4.25
CA CYS A 182 -6.74 -8.93 5.56
C CYS A 182 -7.62 -8.14 6.54
N PRO A 183 -8.49 -8.82 7.31
CA PRO A 183 -9.39 -8.16 8.26
C PRO A 183 -8.71 -7.45 9.43
N LEU A 184 -7.50 -7.86 9.79
CA LEU A 184 -6.71 -7.30 10.92
C LEU A 184 -5.69 -6.23 10.48
N CYS A 185 -5.63 -5.95 9.18
CA CYS A 185 -4.68 -4.98 8.61
C CYS A 185 -5.15 -3.53 8.78
N ASP A 186 -4.19 -2.60 8.72
CA ASP A 186 -4.46 -1.17 8.83
C ASP A 186 -4.89 -0.61 7.46
N ILE A 187 -6.18 -0.76 7.16
CA ILE A 187 -6.78 -0.35 5.87
C ILE A 187 -7.83 0.73 6.14
N GLN A 188 -7.46 1.99 5.93
CA GLN A 188 -8.33 3.16 6.09
C GLN A 188 -9.17 3.43 4.85
N ASN A 189 -10.36 3.98 5.06
CA ASN A 189 -11.23 4.43 3.96
C ASN A 189 -11.20 5.96 3.91
N ASP A 190 -10.18 6.49 3.24
CA ASP A 190 -9.99 7.94 3.12
C ASP A 190 -10.48 8.50 1.79
N TYR A 191 -11.45 7.79 1.16
CA TYR A 191 -12.05 8.26 -0.07
C TYR A 191 -12.57 9.69 0.08
N SER A 192 -12.13 10.58 -0.80
CA SER A 192 -12.49 11.99 -0.76
C SER A 192 -12.66 12.56 -2.17
N THR A 193 -13.74 13.32 -2.35
CA THR A 193 -13.96 14.13 -3.56
C THR A 193 -13.37 15.54 -3.45
N CYS A 194 -12.68 15.81 -2.33
CA CYS A 194 -12.06 17.07 -1.97
C CYS A 194 -10.53 16.99 -1.90
N SER A 195 -9.94 16.01 -2.58
CA SER A 195 -8.51 15.98 -2.87
C SER A 195 -8.17 16.75 -4.15
N GLU A 196 -7.01 17.39 -4.18
CA GLU A 196 -6.44 18.07 -5.35
C GLU A 196 -7.38 19.07 -6.02
N LEU A 197 -8.12 19.82 -5.19
CA LEU A 197 -9.03 20.84 -5.64
C LEU A 197 -8.27 21.96 -6.38
N ASP A 198 -8.88 22.44 -7.46
CA ASP A 198 -8.54 23.72 -8.07
C ASP A 198 -9.07 24.89 -7.23
N VAL A 199 -8.83 26.12 -7.69
CA VAL A 199 -9.40 27.34 -7.09
C VAL A 199 -10.91 27.19 -6.95
N ILE A 200 -11.43 27.49 -5.76
CA ILE A 200 -12.85 27.38 -5.44
C ILE A 200 -13.53 28.74 -5.59
N GLY A 201 -14.72 28.75 -6.19
CA GLY A 201 -15.48 29.98 -6.41
C GLY A 201 -16.11 30.52 -5.13
N HIS A 202 -17.07 29.79 -4.56
CA HIS A 202 -17.83 30.23 -3.39
C HIS A 202 -17.53 29.35 -2.17
N VAL A 203 -17.16 30.00 -1.05
CA VAL A 203 -16.86 29.35 0.23
C VAL A 203 -18.00 28.45 0.69
N GLU A 204 -19.26 28.89 0.54
CA GLU A 204 -20.43 28.11 0.95
C GLU A 204 -20.57 26.81 0.14
N LEU A 205 -20.30 26.86 -1.17
CA LEU A 205 -20.31 25.66 -2.01
C LEU A 205 -19.17 24.70 -1.64
N PHE A 206 -18.01 25.25 -1.31
CA PHE A 206 -16.87 24.46 -0.84
C PHE A 206 -17.18 23.75 0.48
N VAL A 207 -17.69 24.47 1.49
CA VAL A 207 -18.06 23.87 2.78
C VAL A 207 -19.14 22.82 2.58
N LYS A 208 -20.17 23.11 1.77
CA LYS A 208 -21.23 22.13 1.46
C LYS A 208 -20.69 20.86 0.80
N LYS A 209 -19.70 20.99 -0.09
CA LYS A 209 -19.11 19.84 -0.80
C LYS A 209 -18.14 19.05 0.09
N CYS A 210 -17.32 19.74 0.88
CA CYS A 210 -16.16 19.15 1.53
C CYS A 210 -16.32 18.89 3.03
N ALA A 211 -17.44 19.30 3.64
CA ALA A 211 -17.71 19.03 5.04
C ALA A 211 -17.58 17.54 5.38
N GLY A 212 -16.78 17.25 6.40
CA GLY A 212 -16.53 15.90 6.89
C GLY A 212 -15.78 14.98 5.92
N GLN A 213 -15.21 15.49 4.82
CA GLN A 213 -14.33 14.68 3.98
C GLN A 213 -13.01 14.40 4.70
N PRO A 214 -12.44 13.18 4.59
CA PRO A 214 -11.21 12.79 5.29
C PRO A 214 -9.95 13.45 4.73
N ILE A 215 -9.96 13.82 3.45
CA ILE A 215 -8.83 14.49 2.79
C ILE A 215 -9.36 15.76 2.14
N ILE A 216 -8.77 16.90 2.51
CA ILE A 216 -9.13 18.21 1.95
C ILE A 216 -7.86 18.90 1.49
N THR A 217 -7.54 18.75 0.20
CA THR A 217 -6.30 19.26 -0.38
C THR A 217 -6.58 20.09 -1.63
N PHE A 218 -5.81 21.16 -1.80
CA PHE A 218 -5.74 21.90 -3.05
C PHE A 218 -4.48 21.51 -3.82
N LYS A 219 -4.50 21.69 -5.15
CA LYS A 219 -3.28 21.56 -5.96
C LYS A 219 -2.19 22.50 -5.44
N THR A 220 -0.96 22.03 -5.42
CA THR A 220 0.19 22.81 -4.96
C THR A 220 0.28 24.14 -5.70
N GLY A 221 0.42 25.24 -4.96
CA GLY A 221 0.46 26.60 -5.51
C GLY A 221 -0.90 27.30 -5.61
N VAL A 222 -2.01 26.60 -5.35
CA VAL A 222 -3.34 27.23 -5.25
C VAL A 222 -3.45 27.94 -3.89
N GLU A 223 -3.28 29.25 -3.92
CA GLU A 223 -3.50 30.12 -2.75
C GLU A 223 -4.97 30.58 -2.70
N GLN A 224 -5.76 29.98 -1.80
CA GLN A 224 -7.14 30.39 -1.56
C GLN A 224 -7.26 31.06 -0.19
N GLN A 225 -7.72 32.32 -0.17
CA GLN A 225 -8.14 32.94 1.07
C GLN A 225 -9.55 32.47 1.42
N LEU A 226 -9.68 31.89 2.62
CA LEU A 226 -10.95 31.41 3.16
C LEU A 226 -11.29 32.19 4.42
N ILE A 227 -12.41 32.90 4.38
CA ILE A 227 -13.03 33.50 5.55
C ILE A 227 -14.15 32.55 5.95
N LEU A 228 -13.97 31.85 7.06
CA LEU A 228 -14.88 30.82 7.56
C LEU A 228 -15.39 31.20 8.96
N THR A 229 -16.65 30.88 9.24
CA THR A 229 -17.19 30.92 10.61
C THR A 229 -16.70 29.72 11.42
N GLU A 230 -16.82 29.79 12.75
CA GLU A 230 -16.50 28.66 13.63
C GLU A 230 -17.28 27.39 13.26
N GLU A 231 -18.57 27.52 12.94
CA GLU A 231 -19.41 26.40 12.50
C GLU A 231 -18.89 25.80 11.19
N GLN A 232 -18.52 26.64 10.21
CA GLN A 232 -17.99 26.19 8.93
C GLN A 232 -16.66 25.46 9.10
N ILE A 233 -15.74 25.98 9.94
CA ILE A 233 -14.47 25.29 10.24
C ILE A 233 -14.74 23.94 10.90
N THR A 234 -15.61 23.91 11.91
CA THR A 234 -15.93 22.69 12.66
C THR A 234 -16.49 21.62 11.71
N ARG A 235 -17.49 21.95 10.91
CA ARG A 235 -18.11 21.03 9.94
C ARG A 235 -17.14 20.62 8.83
N LEU A 236 -16.29 21.54 8.39
CA LEU A 236 -15.33 21.26 7.33
C LEU A 236 -14.31 20.20 7.76
N PHE A 237 -13.75 20.36 8.97
CA PHE A 237 -12.60 19.56 9.41
C PHE A 237 -12.91 18.49 10.47
N GLU A 238 -14.17 18.27 10.82
CA GLU A 238 -14.58 17.28 11.82
C GLU A 238 -13.98 15.88 11.59
N ASN A 239 -13.88 15.46 10.32
CA ASN A 239 -13.33 14.16 9.95
C ASN A 239 -12.03 14.25 9.15
N ALA A 240 -11.48 15.46 8.95
CA ALA A 240 -10.29 15.65 8.14
C ALA A 240 -9.07 15.02 8.82
N VAL A 241 -8.44 14.10 8.11
CA VAL A 241 -7.20 13.40 8.49
C VAL A 241 -6.00 14.07 7.83
N GLU A 242 -6.17 14.49 6.57
CA GLU A 242 -5.16 15.23 5.82
C GLU A 242 -5.72 16.53 5.26
N VAL A 243 -4.97 17.61 5.45
CA VAL A 243 -5.30 18.93 4.92
C VAL A 243 -4.11 19.52 4.16
N GLN A 244 -4.35 20.13 3.00
CA GLN A 244 -3.37 20.98 2.30
C GLN A 244 -4.01 22.29 1.88
N MET A 245 -3.78 23.33 2.68
CA MET A 245 -4.26 24.70 2.44
C MET A 245 -3.50 25.71 3.32
N CYS A 246 -3.69 27.01 3.07
CA CYS A 246 -3.20 28.09 3.92
C CYS A 246 -4.39 28.76 4.63
N LEU A 247 -4.86 28.16 5.73
CA LEU A 247 -5.99 28.71 6.47
C LEU A 247 -5.52 29.89 7.35
N ALA A 248 -6.20 31.03 7.23
CA ALA A 248 -5.94 32.19 8.07
C ALA A 248 -7.18 32.56 8.89
N VAL A 249 -7.08 32.41 10.20
CA VAL A 249 -8.09 32.87 11.17
C VAL A 249 -7.52 34.10 11.86
N LYS A 250 -7.97 35.29 11.46
CA LYS A 250 -7.45 36.56 11.98
C LYS A 250 -8.57 37.46 12.45
N MET A 251 -8.36 38.15 13.58
CA MET A 251 -9.29 39.17 14.11
C MET A 251 -10.74 38.65 14.22
N SER A 252 -10.91 37.38 14.60
CA SER A 252 -12.21 36.71 14.67
C SER A 252 -12.72 36.59 16.11
N SER A 253 -14.03 36.36 16.23
CA SER A 253 -14.73 36.03 17.47
C SER A 253 -14.79 34.52 17.74
N ILE A 254 -13.97 33.72 17.04
CA ILE A 254 -13.94 32.25 17.20
C ILE A 254 -13.43 31.91 18.59
N GLN A 255 -14.13 31.03 19.29
CA GLN A 255 -13.80 30.56 20.63
C GLN A 255 -13.07 29.22 20.59
N GLN A 256 -13.37 28.37 19.62
CA GLN A 256 -12.81 27.03 19.54
C GLN A 256 -12.36 26.65 18.13
N LEU A 257 -11.16 26.08 18.05
CA LEU A 257 -10.59 25.46 16.85
C LEU A 257 -10.11 24.06 17.22
N ILE A 258 -10.91 23.05 16.87
CA ILE A 258 -10.63 21.66 17.23
C ILE A 258 -10.59 20.83 15.95
N PHE A 259 -9.49 20.11 15.74
CA PHE A 259 -9.26 19.27 14.57
C PHE A 259 -9.05 17.81 15.04
N PRO A 260 -10.15 17.08 15.32
CA PRO A 260 -10.11 15.89 16.15
C PRO A 260 -9.36 14.71 15.52
N LYS A 261 -9.37 14.59 14.18
CA LYS A 261 -8.77 13.48 13.45
C LYS A 261 -7.56 13.86 12.60
N LEU A 262 -7.15 15.13 12.66
CA LEU A 262 -6.07 15.63 11.82
C LEU A 262 -4.75 14.95 12.18
N MET A 263 -4.13 14.34 11.19
CA MET A 263 -2.81 13.73 11.30
C MET A 263 -1.75 14.55 10.56
N GLN A 264 -2.14 15.27 9.51
CA GLN A 264 -1.22 16.02 8.66
C GLN A 264 -1.87 17.28 8.09
N TRP A 265 -1.19 18.42 8.22
CA TRP A 265 -1.57 19.69 7.57
C TRP A 265 -0.37 20.29 6.84
N ARG A 266 -0.45 20.35 5.51
CA ARG A 266 0.55 20.98 4.64
C ARG A 266 0.13 22.39 4.22
N SER A 267 1.11 23.27 4.05
CA SER A 267 0.84 24.60 3.48
C SER A 267 0.44 24.50 2.01
N CYS A 268 -0.32 25.48 1.53
CA CYS A 268 -0.70 25.59 0.13
C CYS A 268 0.49 25.85 -0.82
N ALA A 269 1.57 26.44 -0.31
CA ALA A 269 2.80 26.73 -1.06
C ALA A 269 4.04 26.75 -0.14
N PRO A 270 5.26 26.55 -0.69
CA PRO A 270 6.50 26.69 0.07
C PRO A 270 6.63 28.05 0.75
N GLY A 271 7.08 28.07 2.00
CA GLY A 271 7.29 29.30 2.77
C GLY A 271 6.03 29.97 3.33
N LYS A 272 4.84 29.39 3.13
CA LYS A 272 3.58 29.87 3.73
C LYS A 272 3.23 29.08 5.00
N ASN A 273 2.49 29.73 5.90
CA ASN A 273 1.90 29.03 7.05
C ASN A 273 0.73 28.16 6.57
N ALA A 274 0.72 26.90 6.99
CA ALA A 274 -0.40 25.99 6.77
C ALA A 274 -1.67 26.46 7.53
N LEU A 275 -1.46 26.94 8.76
CA LEU A 275 -2.47 27.54 9.61
C LEU A 275 -1.90 28.81 10.26
N ALA A 276 -2.62 29.93 10.15
CA ALA A 276 -2.28 31.19 10.79
C ALA A 276 -3.44 31.66 11.67
N VAL A 277 -3.25 31.65 12.98
CA VAL A 277 -4.23 32.10 13.98
C VAL A 277 -3.68 33.37 14.65
N VAL A 278 -4.19 34.55 14.27
CA VAL A 278 -3.58 35.85 14.65
C VAL A 278 -4.62 36.82 15.20
N ASN A 279 -4.37 37.41 16.37
CA ASN A 279 -5.21 38.46 16.98
C ASN A 279 -6.68 38.04 17.18
N ASN A 280 -6.96 36.83 17.66
CA ASN A 280 -8.33 36.34 17.94
C ASN A 280 -8.58 36.37 19.47
N PRO A 281 -9.06 37.49 20.06
CA PRO A 281 -9.08 37.69 21.50
C PRO A 281 -10.06 36.78 22.27
N GLN A 282 -11.01 36.15 21.57
CA GLN A 282 -12.00 35.25 22.17
C GLN A 282 -11.64 33.76 22.06
N LEU A 283 -10.53 33.42 21.39
CA LEU A 283 -10.11 32.03 21.20
C LEU A 283 -9.66 31.43 22.54
N GLN A 284 -10.40 30.42 23.00
CA GLN A 284 -10.16 29.71 24.26
C GLN A 284 -9.53 28.34 24.03
N VAL A 285 -9.82 27.69 22.90
CA VAL A 285 -9.38 26.33 22.60
C VAL A 285 -8.76 26.26 21.21
N LEU A 286 -7.54 25.75 21.13
CA LEU A 286 -6.90 25.30 19.89
C LEU A 286 -6.34 23.90 20.15
N SER A 287 -6.84 22.89 19.43
CA SER A 287 -6.52 21.48 19.73
C SER A 287 -6.40 20.60 18.49
N PHE A 288 -5.42 19.69 18.53
CA PHE A 288 -5.12 18.69 17.50
C PHE A 288 -4.97 17.29 18.13
N PRO A 289 -6.07 16.68 18.65
CA PRO A 289 -6.00 15.49 19.49
C PRO A 289 -5.30 14.26 18.87
N ALA A 290 -5.36 14.11 17.54
CA ALA A 290 -4.76 12.98 16.84
C ALA A 290 -3.28 13.19 16.47
N CYS A 291 -2.77 14.43 16.58
CA CYS A 291 -1.34 14.71 16.45
C CYS A 291 -0.64 14.40 17.78
N THR A 292 -0.18 13.16 17.96
CA THR A 292 0.61 12.72 19.12
C THR A 292 2.04 12.39 18.76
#